data_AF-A0A536HJB6-F1
#
_entry.id   AF-A0A536HJB6-F1
#
_cell.length_a   1.000
_cell.length_b   1.000
_cell.length_c   1.000
_cell.angle_alpha   90.00
_cell.angle_beta   90.00
_cell.angle_gamma   90.00
#
_symmetry.space_group_name_H-M   'P 1'
#
loop_
_entity.id
_entity.type
_entity.pdbx_description
1 polymer ?
#
loop_
_entity_poly.entity_id
_entity_poly.type
_entity_poly.pdbx_seq_one_letter_code
_entity_poly.pdbx_strand_id
1 'polypeptide(L)'
;MSPAIGFRVWRIDEMLTGPRLASPHRYAVWLPGVALKAECQDESGAPAVAKPHRKQPELTPPIEDCMCGIYAYHEANQMIEAITSRLVGGAVLAWGRLTIHQEGFRSEFARPLALCYPPTFLPGSVASSLARLANVYSLPVLDASHIAVFAAEFGESYRPAAEPSDDWTERLATSVRRVLGTWFRG
;
A
#
# COMPACT_ATOMS: atom_id res chain seq x y z
N MET A 1 -2.07 -17.10 10.10
CA MET A 1 -1.10 -16.10 9.59
C MET A 1 -0.99 -14.99 10.61
N SER A 2 0.23 -14.56 10.93
CA SER A 2 0.45 -13.35 11.72
C SER A 2 -0.02 -12.12 10.94
N PRO A 3 -0.34 -11.00 11.58
CA PRO A 3 -0.60 -9.76 10.86
C PRO A 3 0.63 -9.32 10.04
N ALA A 4 0.40 -8.75 8.86
CA ALA A 4 1.43 -8.20 7.99
C ALA A 4 1.64 -6.70 8.24
N ILE A 5 2.86 -6.24 8.08
CA ILE A 5 3.18 -4.81 8.04
C ILE A 5 3.15 -4.31 6.59
N GLY A 6 2.58 -3.13 6.40
CA GLY A 6 2.65 -2.41 5.14
C GLY A 6 2.69 -0.90 5.35
N PHE A 7 2.95 -0.16 4.27
CA PHE A 7 3.05 1.29 4.26
C PHE A 7 1.99 1.89 3.34
N ARG A 8 1.36 2.98 3.75
CA ARG A 8 0.18 3.51 3.06
C ARG A 8 0.14 5.02 3.09
N VAL A 9 -0.45 5.60 2.05
CA VAL A 9 -0.82 7.01 2.01
C VAL A 9 -2.32 7.23 2.22
N TRP A 10 -2.68 8.34 2.87
CA TRP A 10 -4.05 8.78 3.07
C TRP A 10 -4.21 10.26 2.76
N ARG A 11 -5.44 10.65 2.46
CA ARG A 11 -5.89 12.03 2.56
C ARG A 11 -6.24 12.36 4.01
N ILE A 12 -6.08 13.62 4.38
CA ILE A 12 -6.72 14.18 5.58
C ILE A 12 -7.99 14.89 5.14
N ASP A 13 -9.14 14.44 5.63
CA ASP A 13 -10.41 15.14 5.49
C ASP A 13 -10.73 15.89 6.78
N GLU A 14 -10.95 17.20 6.68
CA GLU A 14 -11.35 18.04 7.81
C GLU A 14 -12.88 17.95 8.00
N MET A 15 -13.30 17.34 9.10
CA MET A 15 -14.71 17.23 9.48
C MET A 15 -15.00 18.10 10.71
N LEU A 16 -16.27 18.46 10.92
CA LEU A 16 -16.71 19.18 12.12
C LEU A 16 -16.36 18.43 13.42
N THR A 17 -16.30 17.10 13.36
CA THR A 17 -15.95 16.22 14.49
C THR A 17 -14.45 15.97 14.63
N GLY A 18 -13.61 16.63 13.84
CA GLY A 18 -12.16 16.46 13.81
C GLY A 18 -11.65 15.85 12.49
N PRO A 19 -10.33 15.88 12.26
CA PRO A 19 -9.74 15.37 11.03
C PRO A 19 -9.88 13.83 10.96
N ARG A 20 -10.01 13.32 9.73
CA ARG A 20 -10.12 11.89 9.43
C ARG A 20 -9.12 11.48 8.36
N LEU A 21 -8.59 10.28 8.49
CA LEU A 21 -7.89 9.58 7.42
C LEU A 21 -8.91 9.07 6.40
N ALA A 22 -8.66 9.35 5.13
CA ALA A 22 -9.47 8.86 4.01
C ALA A 22 -8.59 8.22 2.92
N SER A 23 -9.13 7.18 2.30
CA SER A 23 -8.48 6.53 1.16
C SER A 23 -8.36 7.48 -0.04
N PRO A 24 -7.20 7.54 -0.73
CA PRO A 24 -6.94 8.55 -1.75
C PRO A 24 -7.72 8.35 -3.06
N HIS A 25 -7.94 7.11 -3.49
CA HIS A 25 -8.54 6.79 -4.80
C HIS A 25 -10.01 6.38 -4.72
N ARG A 26 -10.34 5.43 -3.83
CA ARG A 26 -11.70 4.95 -3.57
C ARG A 26 -12.08 5.38 -2.17
N TYR A 27 -13.01 6.32 -2.07
CA TYR A 27 -13.28 6.99 -0.81
C TYR A 27 -13.72 5.98 0.26
N ALA A 28 -12.92 5.87 1.31
CA ALA A 28 -13.26 5.10 2.51
C ALA A 28 -12.68 5.83 3.71
N VAL A 29 -13.52 6.08 4.70
CA VAL A 29 -13.15 6.76 5.93
C VAL A 29 -12.58 5.74 6.91
N TRP A 30 -11.43 6.05 7.47
CA TRP A 30 -10.80 5.25 8.52
C TRP A 30 -11.17 5.83 9.87
N LEU A 31 -11.98 5.14 10.66
CA LEU A 31 -12.37 5.67 11.98
C LEU A 31 -11.24 5.49 13.01
N PRO A 32 -11.05 6.44 13.95
CA PRO A 32 -10.04 6.29 15.01
C PRO A 32 -10.28 5.04 15.86
N GLY A 33 -9.20 4.31 16.16
CA GLY A 33 -9.25 3.11 17.01
C GLY A 33 -9.98 1.90 16.40
N VAL A 34 -10.54 2.03 15.19
CA VAL A 34 -11.29 0.96 14.52
C VAL A 34 -10.52 0.49 13.29
N ALA A 35 -10.37 -0.82 13.16
CA ALA A 35 -9.82 -1.40 11.95
C ALA A 35 -10.75 -1.14 10.76
N LEU A 36 -10.20 -0.68 9.64
CA LEU A 36 -10.96 -0.64 8.41
C LEU A 36 -11.13 -2.07 7.91
N LYS A 37 -12.36 -2.43 7.53
CA LYS A 37 -12.67 -3.63 6.76
C LYS A 37 -12.86 -3.26 5.30
N ALA A 38 -12.24 -4.01 4.40
CA ALA A 38 -12.42 -3.87 2.98
C ALA A 38 -13.82 -4.36 2.57
N GLU A 39 -14.50 -3.58 1.74
CA GLU A 39 -15.82 -3.90 1.21
C GLU A 39 -15.83 -3.77 -0.31
N CYS A 40 -16.60 -4.64 -0.97
CA CYS A 40 -16.88 -4.51 -2.39
C CYS A 40 -18.19 -3.74 -2.55
N GLN A 41 -18.10 -2.44 -2.78
CA GLN A 41 -19.26 -1.58 -3.01
C GLN A 41 -19.38 -1.24 -4.50
N ASP A 42 -20.61 -1.24 -5.02
CA ASP A 42 -20.92 -0.72 -6.34
C ASP A 42 -20.94 0.81 -6.25
N GLU A 43 -20.00 1.49 -6.88
CA GLU A 43 -20.01 2.95 -6.94
C GLU A 43 -20.99 3.39 -8.03
N SER A 44 -22.20 3.75 -7.61
CA SER A 44 -23.19 4.43 -8.45
C SER A 44 -22.62 5.79 -8.92
N GLY A 45 -22.00 5.84 -10.11
CA GLY A 45 -21.59 7.10 -10.74
C GLY A 45 -20.19 7.15 -11.36
N ALA A 46 -19.36 6.11 -11.25
CA ALA A 46 -18.12 6.03 -12.03
C ALA A 46 -18.44 5.76 -13.53
N PRO A 47 -17.74 6.39 -14.50
CA PRO A 47 -17.96 6.15 -15.92
C PRO A 47 -17.89 4.65 -16.24
N ALA A 48 -18.89 4.14 -16.97
CA ALA A 48 -19.11 2.72 -17.27
C ALA A 48 -17.95 1.99 -17.98
N VAL A 49 -16.92 2.73 -18.42
CA VAL A 49 -15.70 2.19 -19.05
C VAL A 49 -14.75 1.54 -18.02
N ALA A 50 -14.92 1.86 -16.72
CA ALA A 50 -14.11 1.34 -15.63
C ALA A 50 -14.90 0.37 -14.72
N LYS A 51 -15.50 -0.68 -15.28
CA LYS A 51 -16.06 -1.79 -14.48
C LYS A 51 -15.09 -2.98 -14.31
N PRO A 52 -14.02 -2.91 -13.50
CA PRO A 52 -13.30 -4.10 -13.04
C PRO A 52 -13.88 -4.67 -11.72
N HIS A 53 -15.12 -4.33 -11.37
CA HIS A 53 -15.74 -4.78 -10.12
C HIS A 53 -17.08 -5.43 -10.41
N ARG A 54 -17.12 -6.76 -10.34
CA ARG A 54 -18.37 -7.48 -10.14
C ARG A 54 -18.54 -7.64 -8.64
N LYS A 55 -19.54 -6.99 -8.04
CA LYS A 55 -19.89 -7.27 -6.64
C LYS A 55 -20.26 -8.74 -6.53
N GLN A 56 -19.51 -9.47 -5.71
CA GLN A 56 -19.74 -10.88 -5.37
C GLN A 56 -20.13 -10.90 -3.89
N PRO A 57 -21.43 -10.82 -3.55
CA PRO A 57 -21.92 -10.64 -2.18
C PRO A 57 -21.42 -11.70 -1.19
N GLU A 58 -21.16 -12.90 -1.70
CA GLU A 58 -20.67 -14.07 -0.96
C GLU A 58 -19.16 -14.02 -0.67
N LEU A 59 -18.39 -13.26 -1.45
CA LEU A 59 -16.95 -13.12 -1.26
C LEU A 59 -16.65 -11.86 -0.48
N THR A 60 -15.60 -11.91 0.33
CA THR A 60 -15.13 -10.73 1.04
C THR A 60 -13.73 -10.33 0.57
N PRO A 61 -13.48 -9.02 0.34
CA PRO A 61 -12.23 -8.54 -0.23
C PRO A 61 -10.96 -8.91 0.56
N PRO A 62 -9.79 -8.96 -0.10
CA PRO A 62 -9.59 -8.79 -1.54
C PRO A 62 -10.15 -9.97 -2.36
N ILE A 63 -10.81 -9.66 -3.48
CA ILE A 63 -11.33 -10.64 -4.43
C ILE A 63 -10.38 -10.68 -5.64
N GLU A 64 -10.15 -11.87 -6.17
CA GLU A 64 -9.41 -12.08 -7.43
C GLU A 64 -10.12 -11.34 -8.58
N ASP A 65 -9.35 -10.79 -9.53
CA ASP A 65 -9.84 -9.99 -10.67
C ASP A 65 -10.71 -8.77 -10.33
N CYS A 66 -10.70 -8.36 -9.06
CA CYS A 66 -11.35 -7.17 -8.55
C CYS A 66 -10.29 -6.23 -8.01
N MET A 67 -10.53 -4.91 -7.95
CA MET A 67 -9.59 -3.96 -7.31
C MET A 67 -9.95 -3.66 -5.85
N CYS A 68 -10.89 -4.38 -5.24
CA CYS A 68 -11.29 -4.18 -3.84
C CYS A 68 -10.20 -4.65 -2.86
N GLY A 69 -10.17 -4.09 -1.65
CA GLY A 69 -9.14 -4.39 -0.66
C GLY A 69 -8.43 -3.14 -0.16
N ILE A 70 -7.73 -3.29 0.96
CA ILE A 70 -6.92 -2.23 1.55
C ILE A 70 -5.49 -2.37 1.04
N TYR A 71 -5.09 -1.45 0.17
CA TYR A 71 -3.73 -1.41 -0.40
C TYR A 71 -2.70 -0.89 0.60
N ALA A 72 -1.54 -1.53 0.62
CA ALA A 72 -0.34 -1.06 1.28
C ALA A 72 0.90 -1.51 0.52
N TYR A 73 1.92 -0.67 0.46
CA TYR A 73 3.24 -0.98 -0.07
C TYR A 73 3.99 -1.92 0.87
N HIS A 74 4.90 -2.72 0.30
CA HIS A 74 5.85 -3.50 1.09
C HIS A 74 6.90 -2.59 1.73
N GLU A 75 7.37 -1.57 0.99
CA GLU A 75 8.46 -0.71 1.44
C GLU A 75 8.00 0.71 1.78
N ALA A 76 8.60 1.28 2.83
CA ALA A 76 8.37 2.67 3.19
C ALA A 76 8.80 3.63 2.08
N ASN A 77 9.89 3.34 1.35
CA ASN A 77 10.37 4.21 0.28
C ASN A 77 9.33 4.38 -0.85
N GLN A 78 8.65 3.31 -1.25
CA GLN A 78 7.58 3.37 -2.25
C GLN A 78 6.41 4.21 -1.76
N MET A 79 6.04 4.10 -0.48
CA MET A 79 5.05 4.98 0.13
C MET A 79 5.53 6.44 0.13
N ILE A 80 6.78 6.71 0.50
CA ILE A 80 7.35 8.06 0.58
C ILE A 80 7.31 8.74 -0.79
N GLU A 81 7.69 8.02 -1.85
CA GLU A 81 7.61 8.49 -3.24
C GLU A 81 6.17 8.80 -3.67
N ALA A 82 5.18 8.08 -3.12
CA ALA A 82 3.77 8.31 -3.39
C ALA A 82 3.15 9.47 -2.59
N ILE A 83 3.85 10.03 -1.57
CA ILE A 83 3.33 11.16 -0.80
C ILE A 83 3.39 12.43 -1.64
N THR A 84 2.23 13.06 -1.82
CA THR A 84 2.09 14.39 -2.44
C THR A 84 1.67 15.42 -1.39
N SER A 85 1.62 16.71 -1.76
CA SER A 85 1.29 17.80 -0.82
C SER A 85 -0.05 17.67 -0.10
N ARG A 86 -0.96 16.81 -0.57
CA ARG A 86 -2.29 16.56 0.02
C ARG A 86 -2.40 15.20 0.73
N LEU A 87 -1.31 14.45 0.82
CA LEU A 87 -1.29 13.12 1.40
C LEU A 87 -0.38 13.06 2.62
N VAL A 88 -0.74 12.18 3.55
CA VAL A 88 0.12 11.75 4.66
C VAL A 88 0.48 10.30 4.46
N GLY A 89 1.69 9.92 4.86
CA GLY A 89 2.12 8.51 4.90
C GLY A 89 1.87 7.89 6.26
N GLY A 90 2.04 6.58 6.35
CA GLY A 90 2.13 5.88 7.61
C GLY A 90 2.25 4.37 7.46
N ALA A 91 2.47 3.70 8.59
CA ALA A 91 2.50 2.25 8.66
C ALA A 91 1.12 1.69 9.01
N VAL A 92 0.81 0.50 8.51
CA VAL A 92 -0.40 -0.24 8.82
C VAL A 92 -0.07 -1.66 9.28
N LEU A 93 -0.87 -2.14 10.24
CA LEU A 93 -1.00 -3.55 10.53
C LEU A 93 -2.17 -4.09 9.70
N ALA A 94 -1.95 -5.14 8.93
CA ALA A 94 -2.94 -5.72 8.02
C ALA A 94 -3.17 -7.21 8.30
N TRP A 95 -4.41 -7.68 8.19
CA TRP A 95 -4.74 -9.08 8.46
C TRP A 95 -6.02 -9.51 7.73
N GLY A 96 -6.43 -10.76 7.99
CA GLY A 96 -7.51 -11.44 7.25
C GLY A 96 -6.97 -12.07 5.98
N ARG A 97 -7.73 -12.02 4.89
CA ARG A 97 -7.20 -12.39 3.57
C ARG A 97 -6.23 -11.34 3.06
N LEU A 98 -5.17 -11.80 2.40
CA LEU A 98 -4.21 -10.96 1.72
C LEU A 98 -4.03 -11.43 0.27
N THR A 99 -3.93 -10.48 -0.65
CA THR A 99 -3.42 -10.71 -2.01
C THR A 99 -2.10 -9.98 -2.12
N ILE A 100 -1.02 -10.71 -2.31
CA ILE A 100 0.34 -10.17 -2.42
C ILE A 100 0.62 -9.85 -3.89
N HIS A 101 1.19 -8.68 -4.12
CA HIS A 101 1.65 -8.18 -5.41
C HIS A 101 3.14 -7.83 -5.32
N GLN A 102 3.74 -7.41 -6.43
CA GLN A 102 5.18 -7.11 -6.46
C GLN A 102 5.57 -5.92 -5.56
N GLU A 103 4.78 -4.85 -5.56
CA GLU A 103 5.08 -3.60 -4.84
C GLU A 103 4.37 -3.48 -3.49
N GLY A 104 3.46 -4.39 -3.19
CA GLY A 104 2.60 -4.29 -2.01
C GLY A 104 1.57 -5.38 -1.97
N PHE A 105 0.58 -5.22 -1.10
CA PHE A 105 -0.51 -6.17 -0.96
C PHE A 105 -1.84 -5.46 -0.81
N ARG A 106 -2.90 -6.25 -0.93
CA ARG A 106 -4.26 -5.88 -0.54
C ARG A 106 -4.69 -6.73 0.63
N SER A 107 -5.28 -6.13 1.65
CA SER A 107 -5.80 -6.86 2.81
C SER A 107 -7.30 -6.68 3.01
N GLU A 108 -7.89 -7.62 3.74
CA GLU A 108 -9.27 -7.55 4.22
C GLU A 108 -9.40 -6.54 5.35
N PHE A 109 -8.49 -6.56 6.31
CA PHE A 109 -8.48 -5.63 7.43
C PHE A 109 -7.17 -4.88 7.49
N ALA A 110 -7.22 -3.64 7.98
CA ALA A 110 -6.04 -2.93 8.40
C ALA A 110 -6.34 -1.89 9.48
N ARG A 111 -5.32 -1.57 10.28
CA ARG A 111 -5.33 -0.42 11.18
C ARG A 111 -4.04 0.38 11.02
N PRO A 112 -4.07 1.72 11.08
CA PRO A 112 -2.86 2.53 11.14
C PRO A 112 -2.08 2.26 12.44
N LEU A 113 -0.75 2.31 12.36
CA LEU A 113 0.17 2.16 13.50
C LEU A 113 0.94 3.45 13.79
N ALA A 114 1.27 4.21 12.75
CA ALA A 114 1.98 5.48 12.85
C ALA A 114 1.66 6.33 11.63
N LEU A 115 1.88 7.63 11.75
CA LEU A 115 1.81 8.59 10.65
C LEU A 115 3.20 9.16 10.37
N CYS A 116 3.46 9.56 9.15
CA CYS A 116 4.64 10.32 8.78
C CYS A 116 4.34 11.32 7.67
N TYR A 117 5.25 12.26 7.49
CA TYR A 117 5.26 13.18 6.38
C TYR A 117 6.71 13.38 5.91
N PRO A 118 6.97 13.57 4.60
CA PRO A 118 8.32 13.82 4.12
C PRO A 118 8.88 15.13 4.71
N PRO A 119 10.11 15.12 5.25
CA PRO A 119 10.67 16.26 6.00
C PRO A 119 10.75 17.57 5.21
N THR A 120 10.73 17.48 3.87
CA THR A 120 10.96 18.62 2.98
C THR A 120 9.74 19.52 2.73
N PHE A 121 8.52 19.16 3.16
CA PHE A 121 7.30 19.88 2.71
C PHE A 121 6.11 19.94 3.68
N LEU A 122 6.23 20.47 4.90
CA LEU A 122 5.04 20.72 5.74
C LEU A 122 4.63 22.19 5.76
N PRO A 123 3.66 22.63 4.92
CA PRO A 123 2.94 23.88 5.17
C PRO A 123 2.34 23.90 6.58
N GLY A 124 2.30 25.07 7.22
CA GLY A 124 1.82 25.19 8.62
C GLY A 124 0.39 24.66 8.85
N SER A 125 -0.49 24.76 7.84
CA SER A 125 -1.84 24.18 7.89
C SER A 125 -1.82 22.65 7.93
N VAL A 126 -0.99 22.01 7.09
CA VAL A 126 -0.85 20.55 7.06
C VAL A 126 -0.23 20.04 8.37
N ALA A 127 0.77 20.75 8.91
CA ALA A 127 1.34 20.42 10.22
C ALA A 127 0.29 20.46 11.35
N SER A 128 -0.58 21.47 11.33
CA SER A 128 -1.66 21.62 12.31
C SER A 128 -2.71 20.51 12.19
N SER A 129 -3.11 20.16 10.96
CA SER A 129 -4.02 19.05 10.68
C SER A 129 -3.43 17.71 11.09
N LEU A 130 -2.14 17.48 10.80
CA LEU A 130 -1.43 16.25 11.18
C LEU A 130 -1.31 16.10 12.70
N ALA A 131 -0.99 17.17 13.43
CA ALA A 131 -0.93 17.15 14.89
C ALA A 131 -2.30 16.84 15.52
N ARG A 132 -3.38 17.46 15.02
CA ARG A 132 -4.75 17.15 15.45
C ARG A 132 -5.14 15.71 15.12
N LEU A 133 -4.78 15.24 13.93
CA LEU A 133 -5.05 13.86 13.50
C LEU A 133 -4.33 12.85 14.38
N ALA A 134 -3.05 13.07 14.68
CA ALA A 134 -2.26 12.24 15.58
C ALA A 134 -2.90 12.14 16.97
N ASN A 135 -3.40 13.27 17.49
CA ASN A 135 -4.12 13.30 18.76
C ASN A 135 -5.44 12.52 18.70
N VAL A 136 -6.27 12.75 17.69
CA VAL A 136 -7.56 12.06 17.51
C VAL A 136 -7.39 10.55 17.36
N TYR A 137 -6.37 10.10 16.63
CA TYR A 137 -6.11 8.68 16.39
C TYR A 137 -5.23 8.05 17.47
N SER A 138 -4.65 8.85 18.37
CA SER A 138 -3.63 8.41 19.35
C SER A 138 -2.47 7.66 18.67
N LEU A 139 -1.99 8.20 17.54
CA LEU A 139 -0.90 7.63 16.76
C LEU A 139 0.35 8.50 16.87
N PRO A 140 1.56 7.89 16.93
CA PRO A 140 2.79 8.65 16.82
C PRO A 140 2.93 9.24 15.41
N VAL A 141 3.53 10.44 15.34
CA VAL A 141 4.00 11.04 14.10
C VAL A 141 5.52 10.91 14.07
N LEU A 142 6.04 10.30 13.02
CA LEU A 142 7.46 10.03 12.85
C LEU A 142 8.01 10.78 11.64
N ASP A 143 9.32 11.03 11.65
CA ASP A 143 10.03 11.31 10.40
C ASP A 143 9.88 10.12 9.45
N ALA A 144 9.67 10.39 8.17
CA ALA A 144 9.48 9.36 7.16
C ALA A 144 10.65 8.35 7.11
N SER A 145 11.88 8.77 7.41
CA SER A 145 13.06 7.89 7.47
C SER A 145 13.02 6.87 8.61
N HIS A 146 12.27 7.13 9.68
CA HIS A 146 12.19 6.25 10.85
C HIS A 146 10.98 5.30 10.84
N ILE A 147 10.05 5.48 9.90
CA ILE A 147 8.78 4.73 9.95
C ILE A 147 8.96 3.23 9.72
N ALA A 148 9.90 2.84 8.86
CA ALA A 148 10.19 1.42 8.62
C ALA A 148 10.74 0.73 9.86
N VAL A 149 11.65 1.42 10.57
CA VAL A 149 12.25 0.91 11.82
C VAL A 149 11.18 0.73 12.89
N PHE A 150 10.31 1.73 13.08
CA PHE A 150 9.19 1.63 14.02
C PHE A 150 8.24 0.48 13.66
N ALA A 151 7.89 0.34 12.38
CA ALA A 151 6.93 -0.66 11.95
C ALA A 151 7.45 -2.10 12.12
N ALA A 152 8.77 -2.31 12.02
CA ALA A 152 9.42 -3.61 12.21
C ALA A 152 9.21 -4.20 13.61
N GLU A 153 8.96 -3.37 14.64
CA GLU A 153 8.62 -3.83 15.99
C GLU A 153 7.30 -4.61 16.05
N PHE A 154 6.43 -4.42 15.05
CA PHE A 154 5.10 -5.02 14.98
C PHE A 154 5.01 -6.21 14.02
N GLY A 155 6.08 -6.49 13.25
CA GLY A 155 6.17 -7.62 12.33
C GLY A 155 6.84 -7.26 11.01
N GLU A 156 6.62 -8.11 10.00
CA GLU A 156 7.19 -7.97 8.66
C GLU A 156 6.10 -7.89 7.59
N SER A 157 6.46 -7.45 6.39
CA SER A 157 5.57 -7.51 5.24
C SER A 157 5.59 -8.91 4.59
N TYR A 158 4.44 -9.35 4.07
CA TYR A 158 4.40 -10.56 3.25
C TYR A 158 4.80 -10.23 1.81
N ARG A 159 6.10 -10.31 1.54
CA ARG A 159 6.65 -10.12 0.20
C ARG A 159 6.47 -11.39 -0.63
N PRO A 160 6.32 -11.28 -1.97
CA PRO A 160 6.42 -12.46 -2.82
C PRO A 160 7.79 -13.12 -2.61
N ALA A 161 7.86 -14.44 -2.74
CA ALA A 161 9.17 -15.10 -2.84
C ALA A 161 9.94 -14.41 -3.96
N ALA A 162 11.20 -14.01 -3.69
CA ALA A 162 12.04 -13.47 -4.74
C ALA A 162 12.00 -14.47 -5.90
N GLU A 163 11.54 -14.04 -7.07
CA GLU A 163 11.74 -14.87 -8.26
C GLU A 163 13.24 -15.10 -8.35
N PRO A 164 13.69 -16.36 -8.52
CA PRO A 164 15.10 -16.61 -8.81
C PRO A 164 15.48 -15.68 -9.93
N SER A 165 16.56 -14.91 -9.77
CA SER A 165 17.02 -14.06 -10.86
C SER A 165 17.18 -14.95 -12.08
N ASP A 166 16.34 -14.74 -13.10
CA ASP A 166 16.55 -15.37 -14.39
C ASP A 166 17.96 -14.96 -14.81
N ASP A 167 18.91 -15.90 -14.70
CA ASP A 167 20.28 -15.74 -15.16
C ASP A 167 20.23 -15.69 -16.69
N TRP A 168 19.82 -14.53 -17.20
CA TRP A 168 19.77 -14.23 -18.62
C TRP A 168 21.18 -14.27 -19.23
N THR A 169 22.22 -14.13 -18.41
CA THR A 169 23.63 -14.28 -18.79
C THR A 169 23.96 -15.73 -19.20
N GLU A 170 23.41 -16.75 -18.53
CA GLU A 170 23.53 -18.16 -18.97
C GLU A 170 22.82 -18.43 -20.31
N ARG A 171 21.65 -17.83 -20.52
CA ARG A 171 20.87 -18.00 -21.77
C ARG A 171 21.54 -17.34 -22.98
N LEU A 172 22.21 -16.20 -22.79
CA LEU A 172 23.01 -15.57 -23.84
C LEU A 172 24.30 -16.32 -24.14
N ALA A 173 24.99 -16.86 -23.13
CA ALA A 173 26.16 -17.71 -23.35
C ALA A 173 25.82 -18.95 -24.20
N THR A 174 24.62 -19.50 -24.00
CA THR A 174 24.11 -20.65 -24.76
C THR A 174 23.72 -20.27 -26.19
N SER A 175 23.16 -19.08 -26.41
CA SER A 175 22.84 -18.55 -27.75
C SER A 175 24.08 -18.15 -28.56
N VAL A 176 25.09 -17.53 -27.95
CA VAL A 176 26.34 -17.14 -28.63
C VAL A 176 27.14 -18.37 -29.08
N ARG A 177 27.18 -19.44 -28.28
CA ARG A 177 27.80 -20.72 -28.70
C ARG A 177 27.09 -21.38 -29.89
N ARG A 178 25.76 -21.22 -30.00
CA ARG A 178 24.97 -21.77 -31.10
C ARG A 178 25.13 -20.98 -32.40
N VAL A 179 25.41 -19.67 -32.32
CA VAL A 179 25.67 -18.80 -33.48
C VAL A 179 27.11 -18.90 -33.98
N LEU A 180 28.11 -19.10 -33.10
CA LEU A 180 29.52 -19.22 -33.52
C LEU A 180 29.92 -20.65 -33.93
N GLY A 181 29.19 -21.68 -33.50
CA GLY A 181 29.46 -23.08 -33.89
C GLY A 181 29.04 -23.44 -35.32
N THR A 182 28.24 -22.60 -35.98
CA THR A 182 27.74 -22.82 -37.36
C THR A 182 28.58 -22.14 -38.44
N TRP A 183 29.62 -21.39 -38.08
CA TRP A 183 30.50 -20.69 -39.04
C TRP A 183 31.88 -21.36 -39.25
N PHE A 184 32.09 -22.59 -38.76
CA PHE A 184 33.34 -23.37 -38.98
C PHE A 184 33.10 -24.78 -39.53
N ARG A 185 32.06 -24.96 -40.35
CA ARG A 185 31.94 -26.11 -41.27
C ARG A 185 31.44 -25.63 -42.62
N GLY A 186 32.38 -25.18 -43.44
CA GLY A 186 32.23 -24.83 -44.84
C GLY A 186 33.61 -24.73 -45.47
#